data_AF-A0A2T7PNV1-F1
#
_entry.id   AF-A0A2T7PNV1-F1
#
_cell.length_a   1.000
_cell.length_b   1.000
_cell.length_c   1.000
_cell.angle_alpha   90.00
_cell.angle_beta   90.00
_cell.angle_gamma   90.00
#
_symmetry.space_group_name_H-M   'P 1'
#
loop_
_entity.id
_entity.type
_entity.pdbx_description
1 polymer ?
#
loop_
_entity_poly.entity_id
_entity_poly.type
_entity_poly.pdbx_seq_one_letter_code
_entity_poly.pdbx_strand_id
1 'polypeptide(L)'
;MFYLTLPSNSSMEYYPDNSASHYFTKLPQTIDLEREFEVGLSEIQLPNSYLNVAKGDFWIEYTTHLPSENEVRAKARSPEKKRVEIPGGLYDSSEYFVWFLNTVCQKSLHRASDPLGKEKRLWIEYERASKSTHIKLYEENTTIRLSPALQRVLGFSRNTSDMACLCLPVGVTCEEEDSGVC
;
A
#
# COMPACT_ATOMS: atom_id res chain seq x y z
N MET A 1 18.54 -0.68 38.39
CA MET A 1 17.97 -0.51 37.04
C MET A 1 16.83 -1.52 36.91
N PHE A 2 15.63 -1.05 36.63
CA PHE A 2 14.46 -1.91 36.41
C PHE A 2 13.87 -1.60 35.03
N TYR A 3 13.18 -2.57 34.45
CA TYR A 3 12.53 -2.44 33.15
C TYR A 3 11.02 -2.49 33.33
N LEU A 4 10.32 -1.70 32.53
CA LEU A 4 8.87 -1.67 32.51
C LEU A 4 8.42 -2.00 31.08
N THR A 5 7.63 -3.06 30.93
CA THR A 5 6.99 -3.39 29.67
C THR A 5 5.62 -2.77 29.64
N LEU A 6 5.33 -1.97 28.61
CA LEU A 6 4.08 -1.23 28.46
C LEU A 6 3.35 -1.68 27.17
N PRO A 7 2.51 -2.73 27.23
CA PRO A 7 1.74 -3.15 26.07
C PRO A 7 0.66 -2.11 25.75
N SER A 8 0.47 -1.81 24.45
CA SER A 8 -0.52 -0.81 24.01
C SER A 8 -1.97 -1.24 24.22
N ASN A 9 -2.24 -2.55 24.26
CA ASN A 9 -3.58 -3.13 24.38
C ASN A 9 -3.95 -3.60 25.80
N SER A 10 -3.06 -3.50 26.78
CA SER A 10 -3.30 -4.07 28.13
C SER A 10 -4.33 -3.29 28.94
N SER A 11 -4.79 -2.13 28.46
CA SER A 11 -5.68 -1.24 29.21
C SER A 11 -6.81 -0.67 28.39
N MET A 12 -7.19 -1.34 27.29
CA MET A 12 -8.33 -0.93 26.44
C MET A 12 -9.66 -0.84 27.20
N GLU A 13 -9.84 -1.64 28.26
CA GLU A 13 -11.04 -1.57 29.12
C GLU A 13 -11.10 -0.27 29.94
N TYR A 14 -9.95 0.29 30.32
CA TYR A 14 -9.85 1.52 31.11
C TYR A 14 -9.69 2.77 30.24
N TYR A 15 -9.03 2.62 29.09
CA TYR A 15 -8.72 3.68 28.14
C TYR A 15 -9.18 3.23 26.74
N PRO A 16 -10.48 3.35 26.43
CA PRO A 16 -11.05 2.83 25.18
C PRO A 16 -10.54 3.57 23.94
N ASP A 17 -10.06 4.81 24.10
CA ASP A 17 -9.49 5.63 23.02
C ASP A 17 -8.00 5.33 22.74
N ASN A 18 -7.41 4.34 23.43
CA ASN A 18 -6.03 3.93 23.16
C ASN A 18 -5.86 3.48 21.70
N SER A 19 -4.77 3.92 21.09
CA SER A 19 -4.36 3.54 19.74
C SER A 19 -2.92 3.05 19.73
N ALA A 20 -2.49 2.40 18.66
CA ALA A 20 -1.12 1.92 18.54
C ALA A 20 -0.06 3.04 18.64
N SER A 21 -0.41 4.27 18.25
CA SER A 21 0.48 5.44 18.28
C SER A 21 0.31 6.33 19.52
N HIS A 22 -0.75 6.15 20.29
CA HIS A 22 -1.03 6.94 21.49
C HIS A 22 -1.85 6.11 22.47
N TYR A 23 -1.23 5.65 23.55
CA TYR A 23 -1.86 4.78 24.54
C TYR A 23 -1.39 5.07 25.95
N PHE A 24 -2.28 4.78 26.91
CA PHE A 24 -1.98 4.75 28.33
C PHE A 24 -2.09 3.33 28.86
N THR A 25 -1.12 2.91 29.66
CA THR A 25 -1.12 1.59 30.30
C THR A 25 -1.40 1.76 31.79
N LYS A 26 -2.43 1.07 32.29
CA LYS A 26 -2.69 0.94 33.73
C LYS A 26 -1.77 -0.14 34.29
N LEU A 27 -0.89 0.24 35.19
CA LEU A 27 -0.01 -0.70 35.89
C LEU A 27 -0.81 -1.47 36.95
N PRO A 28 -0.52 -2.78 37.15
CA PRO A 28 -1.21 -3.59 38.15
C PRO A 28 -0.90 -3.16 39.59
N GLN A 29 0.28 -2.58 39.81
CA GLN A 29 0.70 -2.01 41.07
C GLN A 29 1.28 -0.62 40.84
N THR A 30 1.00 0.31 41.75
CA THR A 30 1.64 1.62 41.79
C THR A 30 3.14 1.45 42.04
N ILE A 31 3.94 2.12 41.23
CA ILE A 31 5.40 2.14 41.38
C ILE A 31 5.76 3.48 41.99
N ASP A 32 6.26 3.44 43.23
CA ASP A 32 6.79 4.62 43.90
C ASP A 32 8.26 4.79 43.51
N LEU A 33 8.54 5.83 42.72
CA LEU A 33 9.89 6.22 42.36
C LEU A 33 10.36 7.27 43.36
N GLU A 34 11.17 6.84 44.33
CA GLU A 34 11.74 7.75 45.32
C GLU A 34 12.81 8.63 44.65
N ARG A 35 12.63 9.95 44.70
CA ARG A 35 13.51 11.02 44.15
C ARG A 35 13.35 11.28 42.64
N GLU A 36 14.29 12.04 42.07
CA GLU A 36 14.38 12.31 40.64
C GLU A 36 14.80 11.03 39.90
N PHE A 37 14.04 10.68 38.86
CA PHE A 37 14.28 9.51 38.03
C PHE A 37 14.36 9.93 36.57
N GLU A 38 15.16 9.19 35.81
CA GLU A 38 15.22 9.30 34.36
C GLU A 38 14.65 8.03 33.75
N VAL A 39 13.78 8.19 32.75
CA VAL A 39 13.22 7.07 32.00
C VAL A 39 13.75 7.15 30.58
N GLY A 40 14.49 6.11 30.18
CA GLY A 40 14.94 5.91 28.82
C GLY A 40 14.08 4.86 28.11
N LEU A 41 13.82 5.07 26.82
CA LEU A 41 13.27 4.04 25.97
C LEU A 41 14.34 2.98 25.72
N SER A 42 14.10 1.74 26.19
CA SER A 42 15.03 0.63 25.97
C SER A 42 14.74 -0.13 24.67
N GLU A 43 13.47 -0.41 24.37
CA GLU A 43 13.04 -1.22 23.23
C GLU A 43 11.61 -0.87 22.81
N ILE A 44 11.32 -0.93 21.51
CA ILE A 44 9.96 -0.91 20.96
C ILE A 44 9.78 -2.15 20.10
N GLN A 45 8.74 -2.93 20.38
CA GLN A 45 8.32 -4.08 19.57
C GLN A 45 7.06 -3.71 18.80
N LEU A 46 7.18 -3.66 17.47
CA LEU A 46 6.04 -3.49 16.57
C LEU A 46 5.84 -4.80 15.81
N PRO A 47 4.62 -5.37 15.76
CA PRO A 47 4.35 -6.53 14.93
C PRO A 47 4.64 -6.22 13.45
N ASN A 48 5.45 -7.06 12.80
CA ASN A 48 5.84 -6.92 11.39
C ASN A 48 4.67 -7.12 10.39
N SER A 49 3.44 -7.33 10.86
CA SER A 49 2.25 -7.50 10.02
C SER A 49 1.62 -6.19 9.59
N TYR A 50 1.92 -5.08 10.29
CA TYR A 50 1.29 -3.80 10.01
C TYR A 50 1.96 -3.07 8.85
N LEU A 51 1.16 -2.74 7.85
CA LEU A 51 1.57 -1.82 6.82
C LEU A 51 1.13 -0.40 7.19
N ASN A 52 2.11 0.46 7.49
CA ASN A 52 1.87 1.88 7.77
C ASN A 52 1.92 2.68 6.47
N VAL A 53 0.76 3.21 6.05
CA VAL A 53 0.61 4.00 4.83
C VAL A 53 0.54 5.47 5.21
N ALA A 54 1.59 6.23 4.88
CA ALA A 54 1.59 7.67 5.05
C ALA A 54 0.62 8.35 4.07
N LYS A 55 -0.09 9.38 4.54
CA LYS A 55 -1.06 10.12 3.73
C LYS A 55 -0.37 10.82 2.57
N GLY A 56 -0.85 10.57 1.34
CA GLY A 56 -0.35 11.22 0.12
C GLY A 56 0.83 10.53 -0.57
N ASP A 57 1.51 9.61 0.12
CA ASP A 57 2.67 8.89 -0.43
C ASP A 57 2.26 7.74 -1.36
N PHE A 58 1.02 7.26 -1.22
CA PHE A 58 0.52 6.07 -1.90
C PHE A 58 -0.52 6.46 -2.95
N TRP A 59 -0.18 6.22 -4.22
CA TRP A 59 -1.08 6.45 -5.35
C TRP A 59 -0.83 5.49 -6.51
N ILE A 60 -1.87 5.31 -7.32
CA ILE A 60 -1.88 4.58 -8.59
C ILE A 60 -2.39 5.53 -9.67
N GLU A 61 -1.62 5.73 -10.72
CA GLU A 61 -2.02 6.49 -11.92
C GLU A 61 -2.30 5.50 -13.05
N TYR A 62 -3.50 5.58 -13.61
CA TYR A 62 -3.97 4.76 -14.72
C TYR A 62 -4.11 5.65 -15.95
N THR A 63 -3.44 5.29 -17.04
CA THR A 63 -3.44 6.05 -18.29
C THR A 63 -3.95 5.17 -19.43
N THR A 64 -5.05 5.59 -20.07
CA THR A 64 -5.55 4.98 -21.31
C THR A 64 -5.04 5.76 -22.51
N HIS A 65 -4.30 5.09 -23.39
CA HIS A 65 -3.80 5.62 -24.65
C HIS A 65 -4.84 5.39 -25.75
N LEU A 66 -5.01 6.37 -26.63
CA LEU A 66 -5.90 6.25 -27.77
C LEU A 66 -5.25 5.35 -28.84
N PRO A 67 -6.01 4.48 -29.51
CA PRO A 67 -5.48 3.65 -30.59
C PRO A 67 -4.91 4.52 -31.71
N SER A 68 -3.71 4.14 -32.17
CA SER A 68 -2.80 4.86 -33.06
C SER A 68 -3.31 5.09 -34.50
N GLU A 69 -4.55 4.76 -34.85
CA GLU A 69 -4.98 4.72 -36.25
C GLU A 69 -5.06 6.08 -36.95
N ASN A 70 -4.99 7.21 -36.23
CA ASN A 70 -4.97 8.54 -36.85
C ASN A 70 -4.09 9.53 -36.06
N GLU A 71 -2.77 9.49 -36.30
CA GLU A 71 -1.78 10.40 -35.68
C GLU A 71 -2.14 11.89 -35.78
N VAL A 72 -2.89 12.27 -36.83
CA VAL A 72 -3.33 13.66 -37.06
C VAL A 72 -4.40 14.11 -36.05
N ARG A 73 -5.22 13.19 -35.53
CA ARG A 73 -6.30 13.48 -34.56
C ARG A 73 -5.89 13.16 -33.11
N ALA A 74 -4.92 12.26 -32.93
CA ALA A 74 -4.37 11.86 -31.64
C ALA A 74 -3.66 13.01 -30.89
N LYS A 75 -3.02 13.95 -31.62
CA LYS A 75 -2.41 15.15 -31.00
C LYS A 75 -3.40 16.09 -30.31
N ALA A 76 -4.70 16.00 -30.61
CA ALA A 76 -5.72 16.90 -30.05
C ALA A 76 -6.40 16.34 -28.79
N ARG A 77 -6.25 15.05 -28.48
CA ARG A 77 -6.98 14.40 -27.38
C ARG A 77 -5.97 13.79 -26.41
N SER A 78 -5.73 14.51 -25.31
CA SER A 78 -4.86 14.06 -24.22
C SER A 78 -5.31 12.69 -23.71
N PRO A 79 -4.38 11.79 -23.35
CA PRO A 79 -4.74 10.49 -22.77
C PRO A 79 -5.57 10.67 -21.51
N GLU A 80 -6.56 9.80 -21.29
CA GLU A 80 -7.38 9.82 -20.08
C GLU A 80 -6.52 9.33 -18.92
N LYS A 81 -6.16 10.25 -18.01
CA LYS A 81 -5.38 9.96 -16.81
C LYS A 81 -6.30 9.97 -15.60
N LYS A 82 -6.33 8.87 -14.86
CA LYS A 82 -7.03 8.76 -13.58
C LYS A 82 -6.01 8.42 -12.49
N ARG A 83 -5.91 9.31 -11.50
CA ARG A 83 -5.09 9.07 -10.30
C ARG A 83 -5.99 8.66 -9.15
N VAL A 84 -5.63 7.56 -8.51
CA VAL A 84 -6.28 7.00 -7.33
C VAL A 84 -5.32 7.14 -6.16
N GLU A 85 -5.70 7.95 -5.18
CA GLU A 85 -4.95 8.08 -3.93
C GLU A 85 -5.45 7.07 -2.91
N ILE A 86 -4.50 6.50 -2.17
CA ILE A 86 -4.79 5.48 -1.17
C ILE A 86 -4.81 6.19 0.18
N PRO A 87 -5.91 6.08 0.94
CA PRO A 87 -6.00 6.64 2.28
C PRO A 87 -4.82 6.25 3.17
N GLY A 88 -4.28 7.22 3.89
CA GLY A 88 -3.28 6.93 4.92
C GLY A 88 -3.93 6.21 6.10
N GLY A 89 -3.23 5.24 6.66
CA GLY A 89 -3.74 4.41 7.75
C GLY A 89 -2.85 3.24 8.09
N LEU A 90 -3.23 2.55 9.16
CA LEU A 90 -2.64 1.27 9.56
C LEU A 90 -3.45 0.15 8.91
N TYR A 91 -2.78 -0.70 8.14
CA TYR A 91 -3.39 -1.87 7.51
C TYR A 91 -2.85 -3.14 8.18
N ASP A 92 -3.77 -3.95 8.71
CA ASP A 92 -3.44 -5.08 9.61
C ASP A 92 -2.78 -6.27 8.90
N SER A 93 -2.97 -6.40 7.58
CA SER A 93 -2.37 -7.45 6.78
C SER A 93 -2.18 -7.03 5.32
N SER A 94 -1.21 -7.63 4.65
CA SER A 94 -0.98 -7.45 3.21
C SER A 94 -2.20 -7.87 2.39
N GLU A 95 -2.89 -8.93 2.79
CA GLU A 95 -4.11 -9.40 2.12
C GLU A 95 -5.24 -8.37 2.20
N TYR A 96 -5.46 -7.80 3.40
CA TYR A 96 -6.45 -6.75 3.59
C TYR A 96 -6.09 -5.50 2.79
N PHE A 97 -4.81 -5.12 2.79
CA PHE A 97 -4.33 -4.00 1.99
C PHE A 97 -4.58 -4.19 0.50
N VAL A 98 -4.26 -5.37 -0.05
CA VAL A 98 -4.46 -5.68 -1.48
C VAL A 98 -5.95 -5.74 -1.84
N TRP A 99 -6.78 -6.35 -0.98
CA TRP A 99 -8.23 -6.32 -1.14
C TRP A 99 -8.76 -4.87 -1.16
N PHE A 100 -8.27 -4.03 -0.26
CA PHE A 100 -8.65 -2.62 -0.18
C PHE A 100 -8.21 -1.87 -1.43
N LEU A 101 -6.96 -2.06 -1.91
CA LEU A 101 -6.48 -1.48 -3.17
C LEU A 101 -7.39 -1.84 -4.35
N ASN A 102 -7.75 -3.12 -4.49
CA ASN A 102 -8.67 -3.57 -5.54
C ASN A 102 -10.03 -2.89 -5.43
N THR A 103 -10.57 -2.78 -4.21
CA THR A 103 -11.86 -2.14 -3.95
C THR A 103 -11.86 -0.66 -4.36
N VAL A 104 -10.79 0.07 -3.99
CA VAL A 104 -10.66 1.49 -4.35
C VAL A 104 -10.47 1.63 -5.86
N CYS A 105 -9.61 0.81 -6.47
CA CYS A 105 -9.38 0.82 -7.91
C CYS A 105 -10.67 0.58 -8.69
N GLN A 106 -11.46 -0.43 -8.33
CA GLN A 106 -12.74 -0.72 -8.99
C GLN A 106 -13.73 0.44 -8.87
N LYS A 107 -13.85 1.03 -7.68
CA LYS A 107 -14.73 2.19 -7.45
C LYS A 107 -14.29 3.40 -8.26
N SER A 108 -13.00 3.67 -8.38
CA SER A 108 -12.49 4.85 -9.08
C SER A 108 -12.34 4.67 -10.60
N LEU A 109 -12.18 3.44 -11.08
CA LEU A 109 -11.86 3.14 -12.48
C LEU A 109 -13.05 2.64 -13.33
N HIS A 110 -14.27 2.62 -12.81
CA HIS A 110 -15.46 2.21 -13.58
C HIS A 110 -15.68 3.08 -14.84
N ARG A 111 -16.23 2.46 -15.89
CA ARG A 111 -16.71 3.19 -17.08
C ARG A 111 -18.08 3.81 -16.78
N ALA A 112 -18.39 4.94 -17.41
CA ALA A 112 -19.76 5.47 -17.44
C ALA A 112 -20.77 4.45 -18.02
N SER A 113 -20.28 3.52 -18.85
CA SER A 113 -21.04 2.43 -19.48
C SER A 113 -21.33 1.24 -18.57
N ASP A 114 -20.57 1.05 -17.49
CA ASP A 114 -20.77 0.00 -16.49
C ASP A 114 -20.83 0.62 -15.09
N PRO A 115 -21.98 1.19 -14.70
CA PRO A 115 -22.18 1.78 -13.38
C PRO A 115 -22.17 0.74 -12.25
N LEU A 116 -22.19 -0.56 -12.58
CA LEU A 116 -22.20 -1.66 -11.62
C LEU A 116 -20.77 -2.14 -11.28
N GLY A 117 -19.75 -1.64 -11.99
CA GLY A 117 -18.33 -1.94 -11.73
C GLY A 117 -17.99 -3.42 -11.87
N LYS A 118 -18.70 -4.15 -12.73
CA LYS A 118 -18.49 -5.59 -12.96
C LYS A 118 -17.25 -5.84 -13.82
N GLU A 119 -16.91 -4.93 -14.71
CA GLU A 119 -15.69 -5.01 -15.53
C GLU A 119 -14.45 -4.60 -14.73
N LYS A 120 -13.54 -5.56 -14.54
CA LYS A 120 -12.24 -5.32 -13.92
C LYS A 120 -11.29 -4.71 -14.94
N ARG A 121 -10.86 -3.47 -14.74
CA ARG A 121 -9.82 -2.83 -15.58
C ARG A 121 -8.40 -3.12 -15.07
N LEU A 122 -8.27 -3.20 -13.74
CA LEU A 122 -7.06 -3.49 -13.01
C LEU A 122 -7.38 -4.44 -11.87
N TRP A 123 -6.55 -5.45 -11.68
CA TRP A 123 -6.68 -6.38 -10.56
C TRP A 123 -5.30 -6.72 -10.00
N ILE A 124 -5.17 -6.58 -8.69
CA ILE A 124 -3.95 -6.89 -7.94
C ILE A 124 -4.17 -8.22 -7.22
N GLU A 125 -3.33 -9.19 -7.50
CA GLU A 125 -3.33 -10.50 -6.86
C GLU A 125 -2.11 -10.60 -5.94
N TYR A 126 -2.30 -11.11 -4.73
CA TYR A 126 -1.24 -11.26 -3.75
C TYR A 126 -1.10 -12.73 -3.38
N GLU A 127 0.10 -13.27 -3.59
CA GLU A 127 0.42 -14.63 -3.24
C GLU A 127 1.13 -14.66 -1.89
N ARG A 128 0.46 -15.22 -0.88
CA ARG A 128 0.98 -15.26 0.50
C ARG A 128 2.23 -16.12 0.65
N ALA A 129 2.34 -17.19 -0.15
CA ALA A 129 3.43 -18.16 -0.06
C ALA A 129 4.77 -17.53 -0.50
N SER A 130 4.77 -16.84 -1.64
CA SER A 130 5.92 -16.14 -2.19
C SER A 130 6.05 -14.70 -1.70
N LYS A 131 5.01 -14.15 -1.06
CA LYS A 131 4.86 -12.71 -0.72
C LYS A 131 4.95 -11.79 -1.95
N SER A 132 4.65 -12.34 -3.13
CA SER A 132 4.70 -11.62 -4.40
C SER A 132 3.33 -11.00 -4.72
N THR A 133 3.36 -9.90 -5.48
CA THR A 133 2.16 -9.22 -5.97
C THR A 133 2.17 -9.20 -7.49
N HIS A 134 1.05 -9.59 -8.11
CA HIS A 134 0.86 -9.56 -9.55
C HIS A 134 -0.23 -8.57 -9.92
N ILE A 135 0.02 -7.72 -10.92
CA ILE A 135 -0.97 -6.77 -11.42
C ILE A 135 -1.44 -7.21 -12.81
N LYS A 136 -2.74 -7.46 -12.93
CA LYS A 136 -3.41 -7.82 -14.19
C LYS A 136 -4.11 -6.59 -14.75
N LEU A 137 -3.75 -6.24 -15.99
CA LEU A 137 -4.40 -5.20 -16.78
C LEU A 137 -5.24 -5.87 -17.87
N TYR A 138 -6.49 -5.43 -18.00
CA TYR A 138 -7.45 -6.03 -18.94
C TYR A 138 -7.69 -5.19 -20.20
N GLU A 139 -7.02 -4.04 -20.34
CA GLU A 139 -7.20 -3.12 -21.49
C GLU A 139 -5.89 -2.88 -22.24
N GLU A 140 -5.80 -3.30 -23.50
CA GLU A 140 -4.58 -3.35 -24.32
C GLU A 140 -3.78 -2.04 -24.40
N ASN A 141 -4.46 -0.90 -24.47
CA ASN A 141 -3.81 0.41 -24.60
C ASN A 141 -3.66 1.13 -23.27
N THR A 142 -3.36 0.41 -22.19
CA THR A 142 -3.29 1.00 -20.86
C THR A 142 -1.95 0.79 -20.19
N THR A 143 -1.54 1.81 -19.46
CA THR A 143 -0.31 1.80 -18.67
C THR A 143 -0.64 2.28 -17.28
N ILE A 144 0.04 1.70 -16.29
CA ILE A 144 -0.07 2.12 -14.90
C ILE A 144 1.20 2.76 -14.42
N ARG A 145 1.10 3.58 -13.38
CA ARG A 145 2.24 4.03 -12.59
C ARG A 145 1.89 3.92 -11.13
N LEU A 146 2.82 3.38 -10.38
CA LEU A 146 2.71 3.24 -8.94
C LEU A 146 3.64 4.25 -8.28
N SER A 147 3.20 4.84 -7.17
CA SER A 147 4.10 5.62 -6.32
C SER A 147 5.32 4.79 -5.87
N PRO A 148 6.50 5.41 -5.64
CA PRO A 148 7.68 4.68 -5.17
C PRO A 148 7.48 3.98 -3.82
N ALA A 149 6.62 4.52 -2.95
CA ALA A 149 6.26 3.87 -1.69
C ALA A 149 5.44 2.59 -1.95
N LEU A 150 4.43 2.68 -2.82
CA LEU A 150 3.60 1.53 -3.18
C LEU A 150 4.38 0.44 -3.92
N GLN A 151 5.32 0.79 -4.81
CA GLN A 151 6.18 -0.19 -5.48
C GLN A 151 6.95 -1.06 -4.48
N ARG A 152 7.58 -0.43 -3.48
CA ARG A 152 8.31 -1.14 -2.42
C ARG A 152 7.40 -2.06 -1.61
N VAL A 153 6.20 -1.60 -1.29
CA VAL A 153 5.22 -2.36 -0.50
C VAL A 153 4.68 -3.57 -1.25
N LEU A 154 4.50 -3.43 -2.56
CA LEU A 154 4.02 -4.54 -3.41
C LEU A 154 5.14 -5.48 -3.88
N GLY A 155 6.40 -5.22 -3.50
CA GLY A 155 7.55 -6.06 -3.88
C GLY A 155 8.11 -5.78 -5.27
N PHE A 156 7.71 -4.69 -5.93
CA PHE A 156 8.32 -4.30 -7.22
C PHE A 156 9.66 -3.60 -6.96
N SER A 157 10.74 -4.39 -6.90
CA SER A 157 12.12 -3.87 -6.77
C SER A 157 12.63 -3.32 -8.10
N ARG A 158 13.31 -2.17 -8.05
CA ARG A 158 13.87 -1.45 -9.22
C ARG A 158 15.08 -2.20 -9.79
N ASN A 159 14.85 -3.16 -10.67
CA ASN A 159 15.84 -3.49 -11.71
C ASN A 159 15.38 -2.86 -13.01
N THR A 160 15.66 -1.57 -13.16
CA THR A 160 15.92 -0.91 -14.45
C THR A 160 16.31 0.53 -14.16
N SER A 161 17.52 0.86 -14.59
CA SER A 161 18.03 2.20 -14.76
C SER A 161 17.14 2.95 -15.76
N ASP A 162 16.00 3.45 -15.31
CA ASP A 162 15.33 4.57 -15.95
C ASP A 162 14.37 5.26 -14.98
N MET A 163 14.38 6.58 -15.08
CA MET A 163 13.56 7.46 -14.27
C MET A 163 12.06 7.13 -14.43
N ALA A 164 11.41 6.95 -13.28
CA ALA A 164 10.05 7.42 -13.04
C ALA A 164 8.87 6.76 -13.77
N CYS A 165 8.82 5.47 -14.09
CA CYS A 165 7.59 4.90 -14.65
C CYS A 165 7.64 3.38 -14.76
N LEU A 166 7.06 2.64 -13.81
CA LEU A 166 6.78 1.22 -14.06
C LEU A 166 5.52 1.15 -14.95
N CYS A 167 5.64 1.60 -16.20
CA CYS A 167 4.62 1.46 -17.24
C CYS A 167 4.53 -0.01 -17.60
N LEU A 168 3.65 -0.76 -16.94
CA LEU A 168 3.34 -2.13 -17.35
C LEU A 168 2.41 -2.05 -18.57
N PRO A 169 2.84 -2.51 -19.77
CA PRO A 169 1.92 -2.78 -20.86
C PRO A 169 1.11 -4.05 -20.57
N VAL A 170 0.02 -4.25 -21.30
CA VAL A 170 -0.82 -5.44 -21.15
C VAL A 170 -0.04 -6.72 -21.39
N GLY A 171 -0.24 -7.68 -20.49
CA GLY A 171 0.38 -9.00 -20.55
C GLY A 171 1.71 -9.16 -19.83
N VAL A 172 2.26 -8.09 -19.22
CA VAL A 172 3.48 -8.19 -18.41
C VAL A 172 3.14 -8.58 -16.98
N THR A 173 3.27 -9.86 -16.66
CA THR A 173 3.50 -10.32 -15.30
C THR A 173 4.93 -9.96 -14.93
N CYS A 174 5.12 -9.03 -13.98
CA CYS A 174 6.42 -8.89 -13.34
C CYS A 174 6.56 -10.05 -12.35
N GLU A 175 7.06 -11.17 -12.85
CA GLU A 175 7.63 -12.21 -12.00
C GLU A 175 9.01 -11.72 -11.55
N GLU A 176 9.31 -11.82 -10.25
CA GLU A 176 10.67 -11.70 -9.78
C GLU A 176 11.49 -12.82 -10.44
N GLU A 177 12.37 -12.47 -11.36
CA GLU A 177 13.44 -13.39 -11.77
C GLU A 177 14.31 -13.64 -10.54
N ASP A 178 14.13 -14.83 -9.97
CA ASP A 178 14.95 -15.41 -8.93
C ASP A 178 16.39 -15.54 -9.47
N SER A 179 17.20 -14.49 -9.26
CA SER A 179 18.63 -14.54 -9.55
C SER A 179 19.30 -15.38 -8.48
N GLY A 180 19.17 -16.70 -8.63
CA GLY A 180 19.98 -17.70 -7.96
C GLY A 180 21.43 -17.56 -8.41
N VAL A 181 22.21 -16.78 -7.66
CA VAL A 181 23.68 -16.89 -7.63
C VAL A 181 24.08 -17.03 -6.16
N CYS A 182 24.28 -18.29 -5.75
CA CYS A 182 25.47 -18.80 -5.04
C CYS A 182 25.42 -20.33 -5.09
#